data_AF-A0A9Q8LIW5-F1
#
_entry.id   AF-A0A9Q8LIW5-F1
#
_cell.length_a   1.000
_cell.length_b   1.000
_cell.length_c   1.000
_cell.angle_alpha   90.00
_cell.angle_beta   90.00
_cell.angle_gamma   90.00
#
_symmetry.space_group_name_H-M   'P 1'
#
loop_
_entity.id
_entity.type
_entity.pdbx_description
1 polymer ?
#
loop_
_entity_poly.entity_id
_entity_poly.type
_entity_poly.pdbx_seq_one_letter_code
_entity_poly.pdbx_strand_id
1 'polypeptide(L)'
;MGIIEQQNAAIGNAVLDINEYPQLRLTAAATESGRDVHEAGVEQTWKSALVLLPAMQWNFSSERSPSRNDFLPELQDVVDAFIDSLLDSAADSGLRTCLNVQLAYLYGNTQELESRDFAYRLLYEHRQYHYDICAGMSYGTVPFVEHQRKIRQALRDGTLELQECSAARDDEGLFREAAEARLLASLPPVLVSDSKSDEEDGSGISMDEREDS
;
A
#
# COMPACT_ATOMS: atom_id res chain seq x y z
N MET A 1 45.46 -23.35 -6.83
CA MET A 1 44.02 -23.66 -6.80
C MET A 1 43.53 -23.36 -5.39
N GLY A 2 42.86 -22.22 -5.18
CA GLY A 2 42.19 -21.91 -3.92
C GLY A 2 40.69 -22.05 -4.15
N ILE A 3 40.05 -22.95 -3.40
CA ILE A 3 38.59 -23.12 -3.39
C ILE A 3 38.04 -21.91 -2.62
N ILE A 4 37.30 -21.03 -3.32
CA ILE A 4 36.57 -19.94 -2.67
C ILE A 4 35.35 -20.60 -2.02
N GLU A 5 35.35 -20.70 -0.70
CA GLU A 5 34.14 -21.06 0.05
C GLU A 5 33.06 -20.00 -0.23
N GLN A 6 32.01 -20.40 -0.95
CA GLN A 6 30.78 -19.63 -1.07
C GLN A 6 30.13 -19.57 0.32
N GLN A 7 30.19 -18.40 0.96
CA GLN A 7 29.36 -18.13 2.13
C GLN A 7 27.95 -17.82 1.66
N ASN A 8 27.01 -18.72 1.99
CA ASN A 8 25.59 -18.53 1.73
C ASN A 8 25.09 -17.31 2.50
N ALA A 9 24.52 -16.33 1.79
CA ALA A 9 23.83 -15.21 2.42
C ALA A 9 22.47 -15.71 2.94
N ALA A 10 22.33 -15.77 4.27
CA ALA A 10 21.08 -16.13 4.92
C ALA A 10 20.33 -14.87 5.36
N ILE A 11 19.03 -14.81 5.08
CA ILE A 11 18.10 -13.87 5.71
C ILE A 11 17.13 -14.72 6.55
N GLY A 12 17.32 -14.72 7.87
CA GLY A 12 16.62 -15.65 8.76
C GLY A 12 17.06 -17.10 8.53
N ASN A 13 16.09 -18.02 8.37
CA ASN A 13 16.34 -19.45 8.20
C ASN A 13 16.41 -19.92 6.72
N ALA A 14 16.26 -19.02 5.75
CA ALA A 14 16.34 -19.40 4.34
C ALA A 14 17.76 -19.25 3.79
N VAL A 15 18.21 -20.31 3.13
CA VAL A 15 19.39 -20.31 2.26
C VAL A 15 18.93 -19.78 0.90
N LEU A 16 19.38 -18.58 0.52
CA LEU A 16 19.11 -18.04 -0.81
C LEU A 16 20.14 -18.60 -1.79
N ASP A 17 19.68 -19.23 -2.88
CA ASP A 17 20.54 -19.54 -4.01
C ASP A 17 20.85 -18.23 -4.75
N ILE A 18 22.11 -17.83 -4.70
CA ILE A 18 22.63 -16.60 -5.27
C ILE A 18 22.48 -16.58 -6.81
N ASN A 19 22.26 -17.75 -7.44
CA ASN A 19 22.07 -17.85 -8.88
C ASN A 19 20.63 -17.58 -9.34
N GLU A 20 19.65 -17.65 -8.44
CA GLU A 20 18.23 -17.44 -8.76
C GLU A 20 17.87 -15.94 -8.80
N TYR A 21 18.70 -15.10 -8.18
CA TYR A 21 18.50 -13.64 -8.08
C TYR A 21 19.78 -12.87 -8.47
N PRO A 22 20.04 -12.66 -9.77
CA PRO A 22 21.28 -12.02 -10.26
C PRO A 22 21.46 -10.57 -9.77
N GLN A 23 20.38 -9.90 -9.34
CA GLN A 23 20.42 -8.58 -8.70
C GLN A 23 21.08 -8.57 -7.31
N LEU A 24 21.29 -9.74 -6.69
CA LEU A 24 21.99 -9.91 -5.41
C LEU A 24 23.49 -10.21 -5.58
N ARG A 25 24.05 -10.11 -6.80
CA ARG A 25 25.49 -10.23 -7.01
C ARG A 25 26.23 -9.16 -6.20
N LEU A 26 26.83 -9.56 -5.10
CA LEU A 26 27.84 -8.82 -4.38
C LEU A 26 29.07 -8.68 -5.30
N THR A 27 29.09 -7.65 -6.14
CA THR A 27 30.31 -7.26 -6.84
C THR A 27 31.14 -6.41 -5.90
N ALA A 28 32.25 -6.98 -5.42
CA ALA A 28 33.34 -6.16 -4.93
C ALA A 28 33.79 -5.28 -6.11
N ALA A 29 33.54 -3.97 -6.02
CA ALA A 29 34.02 -3.04 -7.01
C ALA A 29 35.55 -3.03 -6.91
N ALA A 30 36.20 -3.70 -7.86
CA ALA A 30 37.63 -3.55 -8.07
C ALA A 30 37.87 -2.14 -8.61
N THR A 31 38.19 -1.20 -7.71
CA THR A 31 38.82 0.05 -8.12
C THR A 31 40.24 -0.28 -8.54
N GLU A 32 40.47 -0.32 -9.85
CA GLU A 32 41.81 -0.25 -10.42
C GLU A 32 42.45 1.09 -10.03
N SER A 33 43.39 1.06 -9.10
CA SER A 33 44.49 2.03 -9.06
C SER A 33 45.70 1.35 -8.42
N GLY A 34 46.78 1.28 -9.19
CA GLY A 34 47.97 0.51 -8.87
C GLY A 34 48.89 1.17 -7.83
N ARG A 35 49.74 0.30 -7.25
CA ARG A 35 50.93 0.56 -6.41
C ARG A 35 50.59 1.21 -5.05
N ASP A 36 50.98 0.72 -3.89
CA ASP A 36 52.09 -0.13 -3.45
C ASP A 36 51.67 -0.92 -2.20
N VAL A 37 52.47 -1.92 -1.87
CA VAL A 37 52.38 -2.83 -0.72
C VAL A 37 52.21 -2.09 0.61
N HIS A 38 51.04 -2.20 1.23
CA HIS A 38 50.84 -2.22 2.68
C HIS A 38 49.50 -2.92 2.98
N GLU A 39 49.50 -3.82 3.97
CA GLU A 39 48.36 -4.63 4.39
C GLU A 39 47.04 -3.85 4.41
N ALA A 40 46.17 -4.12 3.44
CA ALA A 40 44.82 -3.61 3.42
C ALA A 40 43.98 -4.42 4.40
N GLY A 41 43.74 -3.84 5.58
CA GLY A 41 42.55 -4.18 6.35
C GLY A 41 41.36 -4.00 5.41
N VAL A 42 40.69 -5.11 5.08
CA VAL A 42 39.50 -5.10 4.24
C VAL A 42 38.42 -4.39 5.05
N GLU A 43 38.28 -3.08 4.89
CA GLU A 43 37.11 -2.37 5.35
C GLU A 43 35.93 -2.86 4.50
N GLN A 44 35.29 -3.92 4.99
CA GLN A 44 34.00 -4.37 4.50
C GLN A 44 33.00 -3.25 4.75
N THR A 45 32.87 -2.37 3.77
CA THR A 45 31.80 -1.38 3.70
C THR A 45 30.52 -2.14 3.35
N TRP A 46 29.85 -2.63 4.39
CA TRP A 46 28.51 -3.20 4.25
C TRP A 46 27.59 -2.11 3.72
N LYS A 47 27.09 -2.29 2.49
CA LYS A 47 26.02 -1.46 1.95
C LYS A 47 24.70 -2.11 2.32
N SER A 48 23.97 -1.49 3.24
CA SER A 48 22.61 -1.91 3.56
C SER A 48 21.71 -1.67 2.34
N ALA A 49 21.16 -2.74 1.78
CA ALA A 49 20.12 -2.67 0.77
C ALA A 49 18.76 -2.96 1.42
N LEU A 50 17.79 -2.07 1.22
CA LEU A 50 16.41 -2.29 1.63
C LEU A 50 15.73 -3.16 0.58
N VAL A 51 15.31 -4.37 0.96
CA VAL A 51 14.53 -5.27 0.09
C VAL A 51 13.11 -5.35 0.64
N LEU A 52 12.14 -4.88 -0.14
CA LEU A 52 10.72 -5.01 0.19
C LEU A 52 10.21 -6.34 -0.36
N LEU A 53 10.09 -7.33 0.52
CA LEU A 53 9.51 -8.63 0.18
C LEU A 53 7.99 -8.58 0.34
N PRO A 54 7.20 -9.17 -0.58
CA PRO A 54 5.80 -9.47 -0.35
C PRO A 54 5.61 -10.28 0.94
N ALA A 55 4.50 -10.05 1.66
CA ALA A 55 4.25 -10.69 2.96
C ALA A 55 4.31 -12.23 2.90
N MET A 56 3.93 -12.84 1.78
CA MET A 56 4.00 -14.30 1.54
C MET A 56 5.43 -14.84 1.48
N GLN A 57 6.42 -13.98 1.22
CA GLN A 57 7.85 -14.34 1.13
C GLN A 57 8.62 -13.98 2.40
N TRP A 58 7.92 -13.52 3.44
CA TRP A 58 8.54 -13.31 4.73
C TRP A 58 8.83 -14.67 5.36
N ASN A 59 10.09 -14.98 5.60
CA ASN A 59 10.52 -16.16 6.36
C ASN A 59 10.27 -16.00 7.87
N PHE A 60 9.07 -15.56 8.24
CA PHE A 60 8.58 -15.77 9.60
C PHE A 60 8.15 -17.23 9.71
N SER A 61 9.06 -18.08 10.18
CA SER A 61 8.61 -19.31 10.81
C SER A 61 7.85 -18.89 12.07
N SER A 62 6.53 -18.98 12.03
CA SER A 62 5.70 -18.99 13.23
C SER A 62 5.96 -20.30 13.97
N GLU A 63 7.19 -20.51 14.40
CA GLU A 63 7.44 -21.40 15.53
C GLU A 63 6.80 -20.68 16.70
N ARG A 64 5.53 -21.02 16.94
CA ARG A 64 4.78 -20.60 18.12
C ARG A 64 5.61 -21.02 19.31
N SER A 65 6.42 -20.10 19.83
CA SER A 65 6.89 -20.16 21.21
C SER A 65 5.62 -20.29 22.05
N PRO A 66 5.38 -21.41 22.76
CA PRO A 66 4.25 -21.51 23.67
C PRO A 66 4.58 -20.70 24.92
N SER A 67 4.67 -19.38 24.77
CA SER A 67 4.84 -18.45 25.88
C SER A 67 3.47 -17.96 26.30
N ARG A 68 2.81 -18.76 27.15
CA ARG A 68 1.85 -18.35 28.19
C ARG A 68 0.70 -17.41 27.77
N ASN A 69 0.22 -17.47 26.53
CA ASN A 69 -1.08 -16.93 26.11
C ASN A 69 -1.40 -17.44 24.69
N ASP A 70 -1.96 -18.65 24.59
CA ASP A 70 -2.45 -19.24 23.32
C ASP A 70 -3.76 -18.58 22.83
N PHE A 71 -4.09 -17.39 23.31
CA PHE A 71 -5.31 -16.69 22.95
C PHE A 71 -5.06 -15.87 21.69
N LEU A 72 -5.38 -16.47 20.55
CA LEU A 72 -5.56 -15.75 19.30
C LEU A 72 -7.05 -15.40 19.21
N PRO A 73 -7.45 -14.11 19.35
CA PRO A 73 -8.85 -13.73 19.25
C PRO A 73 -9.38 -14.03 17.83
N GLU A 74 -10.67 -14.35 17.74
CA GLU A 74 -11.31 -14.48 16.43
C GLU A 74 -11.34 -13.12 15.72
N LEU A 75 -11.35 -13.14 14.39
CA LEU A 75 -11.33 -11.92 13.58
C LEU A 75 -12.49 -10.97 13.96
N GLN A 76 -13.68 -11.50 14.20
CA GLN A 76 -14.86 -10.71 14.58
C GLN A 76 -14.64 -9.95 15.89
N ASP A 77 -13.99 -10.56 16.89
CA ASP A 77 -13.75 -9.97 18.20
C ASP A 77 -12.71 -8.85 18.08
N VAL A 78 -11.69 -9.05 17.24
CA VAL A 78 -10.68 -8.03 16.93
C VAL A 78 -11.31 -6.83 16.24
N VAL A 79 -12.15 -7.08 15.23
CA VAL A 79 -12.82 -6.03 14.47
C VAL A 79 -13.80 -5.27 15.35
N ASP A 80 -14.61 -5.95 16.16
CA ASP A 80 -15.51 -5.31 17.13
C ASP A 80 -14.74 -4.44 18.12
N ALA A 81 -13.65 -4.96 18.71
CA ALA A 81 -12.83 -4.18 19.64
C ALA A 81 -12.19 -2.96 18.98
N PHE A 82 -11.76 -3.07 17.71
CA PHE A 82 -11.19 -1.97 16.96
C PHE A 82 -12.24 -0.91 16.61
N ILE A 83 -13.42 -1.32 16.17
CA ILE A 83 -14.53 -0.41 15.87
C ILE A 83 -14.93 0.31 17.16
N ASP A 84 -15.13 -0.41 18.26
CA ASP A 84 -15.53 0.17 19.54
C ASP A 84 -14.49 1.20 20.03
N SER A 85 -13.22 0.81 20.05
CA SER A 85 -12.11 1.67 20.44
C SER A 85 -11.95 2.89 19.52
N LEU A 86 -12.16 2.71 18.21
CA LEU A 86 -12.08 3.81 17.24
C LEU A 86 -13.20 4.82 17.47
N LEU A 87 -14.42 4.34 17.65
CA LEU A 87 -15.59 5.18 17.87
C LEU A 87 -15.57 5.86 19.25
N ASP A 88 -14.88 5.30 20.24
CA ASP A 88 -14.70 5.92 21.57
C ASP A 88 -13.47 6.83 21.67
N SER A 89 -12.49 6.68 20.77
CA SER A 89 -11.24 7.45 20.81
C SER A 89 -11.43 8.96 20.65
N ALA A 90 -10.54 9.77 21.22
CA ALA A 90 -10.53 11.21 20.95
C ALA A 90 -10.08 11.51 19.51
N ALA A 91 -10.56 12.62 18.93
CA ALA A 91 -10.36 12.93 17.51
C ALA A 91 -8.89 13.06 17.10
N ASP A 92 -8.06 13.65 17.96
CA ASP A 92 -6.64 13.93 17.67
C ASP A 92 -5.68 12.92 18.33
N SER A 93 -6.15 11.72 18.64
CA SER A 93 -5.30 10.70 19.27
C SER A 93 -4.49 9.94 18.22
N GLY A 94 -3.19 9.75 18.46
CA GLY A 94 -2.36 8.85 17.64
C GLY A 94 -2.92 7.42 17.61
N LEU A 95 -3.64 7.03 18.68
CA LEU A 95 -4.40 5.79 18.75
C LEU A 95 -5.44 5.67 17.64
N ARG A 96 -6.23 6.73 17.38
CA ARG A 96 -7.23 6.74 16.31
C ARG A 96 -6.59 6.50 14.95
N THR A 97 -5.47 7.15 14.67
CA THR A 97 -4.72 6.94 13.43
C THR A 97 -4.24 5.50 13.32
N CYS A 98 -3.66 4.93 14.39
CA CYS A 98 -3.25 3.54 14.40
C CYS A 98 -4.43 2.59 14.15
N LEU A 99 -5.55 2.76 14.85
CA LEU A 99 -6.75 1.94 14.68
C LEU A 99 -7.32 2.02 13.26
N ASN A 100 -7.36 3.22 12.68
CA ASN A 100 -7.79 3.41 11.30
C ASN A 100 -6.89 2.66 10.31
N VAL A 101 -5.56 2.73 10.49
CA VAL A 101 -4.61 2.00 9.62
C VAL A 101 -4.79 0.49 9.78
N GLN A 102 -4.96 -0.01 11.01
CA GLN A 102 -5.16 -1.43 11.25
C GLN A 102 -6.48 -1.93 10.65
N LEU A 103 -7.58 -1.21 10.83
CA LEU A 103 -8.86 -1.53 10.21
C LEU A 103 -8.77 -1.48 8.68
N ALA A 104 -8.13 -0.46 8.12
CA ALA A 104 -7.93 -0.36 6.67
C ALA A 104 -7.11 -1.51 6.11
N TYR A 105 -6.07 -1.91 6.83
CA TYR A 105 -5.30 -3.09 6.47
C TYR A 105 -6.15 -4.35 6.50
N LEU A 106 -6.96 -4.56 7.54
CA LEU A 106 -7.85 -5.72 7.64
C LEU A 106 -8.87 -5.75 6.50
N TYR A 107 -9.63 -4.66 6.30
CA TYR A 107 -10.64 -4.56 5.25
C TYR A 107 -10.05 -4.64 3.83
N GLY A 108 -8.80 -4.21 3.63
CA GLY A 108 -8.13 -4.30 2.33
C GLY A 108 -7.46 -5.65 2.03
N ASN A 109 -7.25 -6.51 3.04
CA ASN A 109 -6.48 -7.76 2.86
C ASN A 109 -7.24 -9.03 3.30
N THR A 110 -8.44 -8.92 3.86
CA THR A 110 -9.17 -10.06 4.42
C THR A 110 -10.47 -10.31 3.64
N GLN A 111 -10.51 -11.42 2.90
CA GLN A 111 -11.68 -11.78 2.08
C GLN A 111 -12.96 -11.96 2.90
N GLU A 112 -12.86 -12.41 4.15
CA GLU A 112 -14.02 -12.54 5.04
C GLU A 112 -14.73 -11.20 5.26
N LEU A 113 -13.98 -10.08 5.27
CA LEU A 113 -14.52 -8.73 5.49
C LEU A 113 -15.11 -8.09 4.24
N GLU A 114 -14.94 -8.70 3.06
CA GLU A 114 -15.61 -8.26 1.84
C GLU A 114 -17.08 -8.71 1.83
N SER A 115 -17.39 -9.82 2.51
CA SER A 115 -18.73 -10.35 2.57
C SER A 115 -19.59 -9.59 3.56
N ARG A 116 -20.75 -9.13 3.08
CA ARG A 116 -21.80 -8.52 3.89
C ARG A 116 -22.27 -9.41 5.05
N ASP A 117 -22.19 -10.74 4.88
CA ASP A 117 -22.62 -11.71 5.89
C ASP A 117 -21.72 -11.68 7.14
N PHE A 118 -20.51 -11.14 7.03
CA PHE A 118 -19.62 -10.98 8.17
C PHE A 118 -20.24 -10.11 9.27
N ALA A 119 -21.08 -9.13 8.91
CA ALA A 119 -21.80 -8.30 9.89
C ALA A 119 -22.61 -9.11 10.91
N TYR A 120 -23.13 -10.29 10.55
CA TYR A 120 -23.89 -11.11 11.50
C TYR A 120 -23.04 -11.61 12.68
N ARG A 121 -21.72 -11.69 12.49
CA ARG A 121 -20.74 -12.09 13.50
C ARG A 121 -20.30 -10.91 14.40
N LEU A 122 -20.62 -9.68 14.01
CA LEU A 122 -20.31 -8.47 14.77
C LEU A 122 -21.43 -8.10 15.74
N LEU A 123 -21.07 -7.33 16.77
CA LEU A 123 -22.01 -6.66 17.66
C LEU A 123 -23.03 -5.84 16.84
N TYR A 124 -24.31 -5.89 17.27
CA TYR A 124 -25.43 -5.30 16.53
C TYR A 124 -25.19 -3.85 16.10
N GLU A 125 -24.63 -3.05 17.00
CA GLU A 125 -24.35 -1.62 16.81
C GLU A 125 -23.14 -1.33 15.92
N HIS A 126 -22.29 -2.33 15.65
CA HIS A 126 -21.16 -2.23 14.72
C HIS A 126 -21.51 -2.74 13.31
N ARG A 127 -22.65 -3.41 13.15
CA ARG A 127 -23.08 -3.93 11.84
C ARG A 127 -23.24 -2.83 10.81
N GLN A 128 -23.75 -1.67 11.22
CA GLN A 128 -23.91 -0.54 10.30
C GLN A 128 -22.57 0.00 9.82
N TYR A 129 -21.55 0.03 10.69
CA TYR A 129 -20.18 0.38 10.30
C TYR A 129 -19.68 -0.52 9.17
N HIS A 130 -19.89 -1.83 9.30
CA HIS A 130 -19.51 -2.80 8.26
C HIS A 130 -20.33 -2.62 6.97
N TYR A 131 -21.66 -2.49 7.07
CA TYR A 131 -22.53 -2.28 5.91
C TYR A 131 -22.17 -1.02 5.12
N ASP A 132 -21.83 0.06 5.81
CA ASP A 132 -21.44 1.32 5.18
C ASP A 132 -20.10 1.21 4.44
N ILE A 133 -19.15 0.42 4.97
CA ILE A 133 -17.91 0.08 4.25
C ILE A 133 -18.23 -0.75 3.00
N CYS A 134 -19.03 -1.82 3.13
CA CYS A 134 -19.44 -2.63 1.98
C CYS A 134 -20.24 -1.83 0.95
N ALA A 135 -20.96 -0.80 1.38
CA ALA A 135 -21.65 0.13 0.49
C ALA A 135 -20.68 1.04 -0.27
N GLY A 136 -19.40 1.10 0.09
CA GLY A 136 -18.39 1.91 -0.58
C GLY A 136 -18.21 3.29 0.06
N MET A 137 -18.59 3.48 1.33
CA MET A 137 -18.20 4.70 2.05
C MET A 137 -16.70 4.74 2.28
N SER A 138 -16.12 5.94 2.14
CA SER A 138 -14.72 6.22 2.41
C SER A 138 -14.42 6.15 3.90
N TYR A 139 -13.99 4.97 4.35
CA TYR A 139 -13.68 4.69 5.74
C TYR A 139 -12.30 5.19 6.16
N GLY A 140 -12.05 5.22 7.48
CA GLY A 140 -10.82 5.75 8.07
C GLY A 140 -10.70 7.28 8.02
N THR A 141 -11.71 7.98 7.49
CA THR A 141 -11.76 9.44 7.40
C THR A 141 -12.39 10.07 8.64
N VAL A 142 -12.18 11.38 8.84
CA VAL A 142 -12.82 12.10 9.95
C VAL A 142 -14.35 12.12 9.84
N PRO A 143 -14.92 12.51 8.67
CA PRO A 143 -16.37 12.51 8.48
C PRO A 143 -17.00 11.14 8.70
N PHE A 144 -16.36 10.07 8.22
CA PHE A 144 -16.88 8.72 8.40
C PHE A 144 -16.97 8.31 9.88
N VAL A 145 -15.92 8.55 10.67
CA VAL A 145 -15.96 8.20 12.11
C VAL A 145 -17.02 9.00 12.86
N GLU A 146 -17.18 10.29 12.57
CA GLU A 146 -18.23 11.12 13.19
C GLU A 146 -19.63 10.67 12.82
N HIS A 147 -19.83 10.30 11.55
CA HIS A 147 -21.06 9.70 11.06
C HIS A 147 -21.36 8.39 11.81
N GLN A 148 -20.39 7.48 11.88
CA GLN A 148 -20.55 6.19 12.55
C GLN A 148 -20.83 6.32 14.05
N ARG A 149 -20.29 7.33 14.73
CA ARG A 149 -20.65 7.62 16.13
C ARG A 149 -22.13 7.95 16.30
N LYS A 150 -22.65 8.81 15.43
CA LYS A 150 -24.07 9.20 15.45
C LYS A 150 -24.96 8.00 15.18
N ILE A 151 -24.59 7.19 14.19
CA ILE A 151 -25.30 5.96 13.83
C ILE A 151 -25.28 4.96 14.98
N ARG A 152 -24.12 4.68 15.59
CA ARG A 152 -24.01 3.76 16.73
C ARG A 152 -24.89 4.23 17.89
N GLN A 153 -24.88 5.53 18.19
CA GLN A 153 -25.75 6.09 19.22
C GLN A 153 -27.23 5.94 18.87
N ALA A 154 -27.62 6.24 17.63
CA ALA A 154 -29.00 6.11 17.17
C ALA A 154 -29.51 4.65 17.21
N LEU A 155 -28.65 3.68 16.90
CA LEU A 155 -28.94 2.24 17.04
C LEU A 155 -29.10 1.83 18.50
N ARG A 156 -28.23 2.30 19.41
CA ARG A 156 -28.35 2.08 20.86
C ARG A 156 -29.64 2.67 21.43
N ASP A 157 -30.04 3.84 20.94
CA ASP A 157 -31.25 4.54 21.35
C ASP A 157 -32.52 3.96 20.69
N GLY A 158 -32.37 3.03 19.73
CA GLY A 158 -33.49 2.43 18.98
C GLY A 158 -34.21 3.40 18.04
N THR A 159 -33.56 4.53 17.70
CA THR A 159 -34.10 5.56 16.79
C THR A 159 -33.78 5.29 15.32
N LEU A 160 -32.86 4.37 15.08
CA LEU A 160 -32.45 3.91 13.76
C LEU A 160 -32.46 2.38 13.73
N GLU A 161 -32.81 1.81 12.58
CA GLU A 161 -32.64 0.39 12.29
C GLU A 161 -31.48 0.18 11.32
N LEU A 162 -30.94 -1.05 11.26
CA LEU A 162 -29.89 -1.38 10.31
C LEU A 162 -30.38 -1.20 8.86
N GLN A 163 -29.56 -0.55 8.05
CA GLN A 163 -29.84 -0.22 6.65
C GLN A 163 -28.71 -0.75 5.76
N GLU A 164 -28.98 -0.86 4.46
CA GLU A 164 -27.94 -1.25 3.49
C GLU A 164 -26.82 -0.22 3.40
N CYS A 165 -27.16 1.06 3.54
CA CYS A 165 -26.26 2.21 3.52
C CYS A 165 -26.92 3.33 4.32
N SER A 166 -26.25 3.87 5.34
CA SER A 166 -26.82 4.82 6.29
C SER A 166 -26.72 6.30 5.86
N ALA A 167 -26.09 6.57 4.71
CA ALA A 167 -25.96 7.91 4.16
C ALA A 167 -26.36 7.95 2.67
N ALA A 168 -26.71 9.14 2.20
CA ALA A 168 -27.05 9.38 0.81
C ALA A 168 -25.78 9.36 -0.07
N ARG A 169 -25.91 8.81 -1.29
CA ARG A 169 -24.78 8.59 -2.21
C ARG A 169 -24.14 9.86 -2.75
N ASP A 170 -24.80 10.99 -2.57
CA ASP A 170 -24.34 12.33 -2.95
C ASP A 170 -23.57 13.03 -1.81
N ASP A 171 -23.42 12.42 -0.64
CA ASP A 171 -22.56 12.92 0.43
C ASP A 171 -21.08 12.77 0.02
N GLU A 172 -20.53 13.82 -0.58
CA GLU A 172 -19.13 13.86 -1.05
C GLU A 172 -18.11 13.70 0.10
N GLY A 173 -18.52 13.95 1.36
CA GLY A 173 -17.67 13.72 2.54
C GLY A 173 -17.56 12.25 2.94
N LEU A 174 -18.57 11.45 2.59
CA LEU A 174 -18.62 10.00 2.86
C LEU A 174 -18.32 9.16 1.62
N PHE A 175 -18.46 9.70 0.40
CA PHE A 175 -18.21 9.01 -0.87
C PHE A 175 -17.16 9.73 -1.72
N ARG A 176 -15.89 9.70 -1.27
CA ARG A 176 -14.79 10.44 -1.91
C ARG A 176 -14.50 9.96 -3.33
N GLU A 177 -14.56 8.65 -3.59
CA GLU A 177 -14.31 8.10 -4.93
C GLU A 177 -15.34 8.58 -5.96
N ALA A 178 -16.61 8.68 -5.57
CA ALA A 178 -17.66 9.21 -6.43
C ALA A 178 -17.44 10.70 -6.72
N ALA A 179 -16.98 11.47 -5.72
CA ALA A 179 -16.61 12.87 -5.89
C ALA A 179 -15.38 13.03 -6.80
N GLU A 180 -14.32 12.22 -6.61
CA GLU A 180 -13.11 12.21 -7.43
C GLU A 180 -13.42 11.83 -8.88
N ALA A 181 -14.23 10.79 -9.12
CA ALA A 181 -14.65 10.38 -10.46
C ALA A 181 -15.43 11.50 -11.18
N ARG A 182 -16.30 12.23 -10.47
CA ARG A 182 -17.00 13.39 -11.02
C ARG A 182 -16.05 14.53 -11.38
N LEU A 183 -15.06 14.83 -10.53
CA LEU A 183 -14.04 15.83 -10.81
C LEU A 183 -13.20 15.43 -12.03
N LEU A 184 -12.78 14.17 -12.13
CA LEU A 184 -12.06 13.62 -13.28
C LEU A 184 -12.88 13.68 -14.57
N ALA A 185 -14.19 13.39 -14.52
CA ALA A 185 -15.08 13.50 -15.67
C ALA A 185 -15.33 14.95 -16.10
N SER A 186 -15.17 15.92 -15.20
CA SER A 186 -15.33 17.35 -15.48
C SER A 186 -14.06 18.02 -16.04
N LEU A 187 -12.91 17.35 -15.97
CA LEU A 187 -11.66 17.84 -16.54
C LEU A 187 -11.75 17.78 -18.08
N PRO A 188 -11.38 18.86 -18.80
CA PRO A 188 -11.35 18.82 -20.25
C PRO A 188 -10.33 17.76 -20.72
N PRO A 189 -10.57 17.10 -21.87
CA PRO A 189 -9.62 16.14 -22.42
C PRO A 189 -8.26 16.82 -22.56
N VAL A 190 -7.24 16.26 -21.92
CA VAL A 190 -5.85 16.71 -22.07
C VAL A 190 -5.52 16.58 -23.54
N LEU A 191 -5.37 17.72 -24.23
CA LEU A 191 -4.85 17.76 -25.59
C LEU A 191 -3.41 17.25 -25.50
N VAL A 192 -3.21 15.97 -25.82
CA VAL A 192 -1.89 15.45 -26.14
C VAL A 192 -1.50 16.15 -27.43
N SER A 193 -0.71 17.21 -27.31
CA SER A 193 -0.08 17.87 -28.44
C SER A 193 0.82 16.82 -29.09
N ASP A 194 0.39 16.28 -30.22
CA ASP A 194 1.28 15.59 -31.16
C ASP A 194 2.33 16.61 -31.61
N SER A 195 3.44 16.68 -30.90
CA SER A 195 4.66 17.32 -31.37
C SER A 195 5.19 16.49 -32.54
N LYS A 196 4.64 16.78 -33.72
CA LYS A 196 5.18 16.39 -35.01
C LYS A 196 6.50 17.16 -35.18
N SER A 197 7.61 16.46 -34.97
CA SER A 197 8.94 16.96 -35.30
C SER A 197 9.04 17.06 -36.82
N ASP A 198 9.14 18.29 -37.31
CA ASP A 198 9.52 18.60 -38.68
C ASP A 198 10.99 18.19 -38.88
N GLU A 199 11.22 17.13 -39.65
CA GLU A 199 12.51 16.85 -40.26
C GLU A 199 12.62 17.68 -41.54
N GLU A 200 13.47 18.71 -41.49
CA GLU A 200 14.07 19.32 -42.67
C GLU A 200 14.88 18.24 -43.41
N ASP A 201 14.53 17.93 -44.66
CA ASP A 201 15.46 17.31 -45.59
C ASP A 201 15.56 18.16 -46.86
N GLY A 202 16.78 18.59 -47.14
CA GLY A 202 17.12 19.52 -48.19
C GLY A 202 17.19 18.83 -49.54
N SER A 203 16.77 19.53 -50.60
CA SER A 203 17.24 19.25 -51.96
C SER A 203 16.90 20.40 -52.89
N GLY A 204 17.91 20.89 -53.60
CA GLY A 204 17.72 21.46 -54.94
C GLY A 204 17.98 22.96 -55.09
N ILE A 205 19.22 23.42 -54.89
CA ILE A 205 19.69 24.63 -55.60
C ILE A 205 20.19 24.15 -56.97
N SER A 206 19.32 24.25 -57.98
CA SER A 206 19.71 24.11 -59.38
C SER A 206 20.36 25.40 -59.86
N MET A 207 21.63 25.28 -60.20
CA MET A 207 22.41 26.18 -61.06
C MET A 207 21.75 26.20 -62.45
N ASP A 208 21.45 27.37 -63.00
CA ASP A 208 21.39 27.52 -64.45
C ASP A 208 21.97 28.87 -64.88
N GLU A 209 22.76 28.78 -65.94
CA GLU A 209 23.71 29.77 -66.44
C GLU A 209 23.06 30.76 -67.42
N ARG A 210 23.88 31.76 -67.82
CA ARG A 210 23.83 32.57 -69.06
C ARG A 210 22.87 33.75 -69.10
N GLU A 211 23.15 34.84 -69.81
CA GLU A 211 24.34 35.52 -70.35
C GLU A 211 23.73 36.78 -71.01
N ASP A 212 24.56 37.82 -71.12
CA ASP A 212 24.51 38.86 -72.13
C ASP A 212 23.46 40.01 -72.12
N SER A 213 24.10 41.19 -72.26
CA SER A 213 23.68 42.50 -72.78
C SER A 213 23.18 43.56 -71.80
#